data_AF-A0A2E7RAS5-F1
#
_entry.id   AF-A0A2E7RAS5-F1
#
_cell.length_a   1.000
_cell.length_b   1.000
_cell.length_c   1.000
_cell.angle_alpha   90.00
_cell.angle_beta   90.00
_cell.angle_gamma   90.00
#
_symmetry.space_group_name_H-M   'P 1'
#
loop_
_entity.id
_entity.type
_entity.pdbx_description
1 polymer ?
#
loop_
_entity_poly.entity_id
_entity_poly.type
_entity_poly.pdbx_seq_one_letter_code
_entity_poly.pdbx_strand_id
1 'polypeptide(L)'
;MPFYQPDLGANPNDPFARDSENKLIRRSYWLDMIDQSVVLALTQGVGAHLSNEEKRAHLEDILRDHLVESVCIQEIIPPEG
;
A
#
# COMPACT_ATOMS: atom_id res chain seq x y z
N MET A 1 -7.49 4.08 10.13
CA MET A 1 -6.60 2.89 10.10
C MET A 1 -5.16 3.37 9.99
N PRO A 2 -4.16 2.69 10.56
CA PRO A 2 -2.78 3.17 10.52
C PRO A 2 -2.18 2.99 9.13
N PHE A 3 -1.30 3.92 8.74
CA PHE A 3 -0.45 3.75 7.56
C PHE A 3 0.73 2.84 7.89
N TYR A 4 1.22 2.12 6.88
CA TYR A 4 2.49 1.40 6.97
C TYR A 4 3.64 2.37 7.29
N GLN A 5 4.50 1.98 8.22
CA GLN A 5 5.70 2.74 8.61
C GLN A 5 6.95 1.96 8.17
N PRO A 6 7.59 2.35 7.05
CA PRO A 6 8.82 1.69 6.62
C PRO A 6 10.02 2.03 7.51
N ASP A 7 10.95 1.09 7.64
CA ASP A 7 12.28 1.37 8.20
C ASP A 7 13.13 2.14 7.19
N LEU A 8 13.14 3.47 7.32
CA LEU A 8 13.90 4.36 6.44
C LEU A 8 15.42 4.30 6.68
N GLY A 9 15.89 3.69 7.77
CA GLY A 9 17.30 3.42 8.00
C GLY A 9 17.79 2.27 7.12
N ALA A 10 16.95 1.24 6.96
CA ALA A 10 17.22 0.10 6.08
C ALA A 10 16.88 0.40 4.60
N ASN A 11 15.78 1.10 4.34
CA ASN A 11 15.35 1.49 2.99
C ASN A 11 14.99 2.99 2.91
N PRO A 12 15.97 3.89 2.69
CA PRO A 12 15.72 5.34 2.62
C PRO A 12 14.82 5.76 1.45
N ASN A 13 14.69 4.91 0.43
CA ASN A 13 13.93 5.18 -0.78
C ASN A 13 12.57 4.49 -0.80
N ASP A 14 12.08 4.05 0.36
CA ASP A 14 10.78 3.41 0.46
C ASP A 14 9.66 4.32 -0.09
N PRO A 15 8.81 3.83 -1.01
CA PRO A 15 7.75 4.63 -1.62
C PRO A 15 6.60 4.93 -0.65
N PHE A 16 6.50 4.22 0.49
CA PHE A 16 5.56 4.50 1.56
C PHE A 16 6.09 5.51 2.58
N ALA A 17 7.30 6.03 2.41
CA ALA A 17 7.87 7.03 3.31
C ALA A 17 6.94 8.25 3.48
N ARG A 18 6.68 8.61 4.73
CA ARG A 18 5.83 9.75 5.11
C ARG A 18 6.61 10.79 5.91
N ASP A 19 6.20 12.04 5.81
CA ASP A 19 6.73 13.14 6.61
C ASP A 19 6.13 13.14 8.03
N SER A 20 6.50 14.14 8.84
CA SER A 20 5.99 14.31 10.20
C SER A 20 4.49 14.58 10.29
N GLU A 21 3.84 14.94 9.18
CA GLU A 21 2.38 15.15 9.08
C GLU A 21 1.66 13.94 8.48
N ASN A 22 2.34 12.79 8.36
CA ASN A 22 1.85 11.57 7.70
C ASN A 22 1.55 11.74 6.20
N LYS A 23 2.14 12.71 5.50
CA LYS A 23 1.97 12.82 4.04
C LYS A 23 3.04 12.04 3.30
N LEU A 24 2.67 11.37 2.21
CA LEU A 24 3.63 10.68 1.34
C LEU A 24 4.67 11.66 0.81
N ILE A 25 5.94 11.42 1.12
CA ILE A 25 7.06 12.23 0.62
C ILE A 25 7.18 12.06 -0.90
N ARG A 26 6.93 10.84 -1.40
CA ARG A 26 7.04 10.46 -2.82
C ARG A 26 5.66 10.26 -3.44
N ARG A 27 4.73 11.17 -3.21
CA ARG A 27 3.34 11.03 -3.66
C ARG A 27 3.21 10.86 -5.19
N SER A 28 4.05 11.52 -5.98
CA SER A 28 4.04 11.39 -7.45
C SER A 28 4.31 9.96 -7.93
N TYR A 29 5.15 9.20 -7.21
CA TYR A 29 5.40 7.78 -7.52
C TYR A 29 4.10 6.99 -7.66
N TRP A 30 3.12 7.25 -6.78
CA TRP A 30 1.83 6.57 -6.79
C TRP A 30 0.82 7.21 -7.73
N LEU A 31 0.76 8.55 -7.77
CA LEU A 31 -0.24 9.26 -8.57
C LEU A 31 0.02 9.15 -10.07
N ASP A 32 1.27 9.02 -10.50
CA ASP A 32 1.66 8.89 -11.90
C ASP A 32 1.42 7.47 -12.44
N MET A 33 1.19 6.48 -11.57
CA MET A 33 0.91 5.11 -11.98
C MET A 33 -0.52 4.95 -12.51
N ILE A 34 -0.72 4.08 -13.49
CA ILE A 34 -2.08 3.62 -13.83
C ILE A 34 -2.57 2.61 -12.79
N ASP A 35 -3.89 2.40 -12.71
CA ASP A 35 -4.51 1.52 -11.72
C ASP A 35 -3.92 0.12 -11.71
N GLN A 36 -3.69 -0.47 -12.89
CA GLN A 36 -3.07 -1.79 -12.99
C GLN A 36 -1.67 -1.83 -12.37
N SER A 37 -0.89 -0.76 -12.51
CA SER A 37 0.45 -0.65 -11.90
C SER A 37 0.36 -0.53 -10.38
N VAL A 38 -0.62 0.21 -9.85
CA VAL A 38 -0.87 0.30 -8.41
C VAL A 38 -1.26 -1.06 -7.84
N VAL A 39 -2.17 -1.79 -8.51
CA VAL A 39 -2.58 -3.14 -8.10
C VAL A 39 -1.37 -4.08 -8.05
N LEU A 40 -0.54 -4.12 -9.10
CA LEU A 40 0.67 -4.96 -9.11
C LEU A 40 1.66 -4.56 -8.02
N ALA A 41 1.88 -3.26 -7.81
CA ALA A 41 2.79 -2.78 -6.76
C ALA A 41 2.35 -3.22 -5.36
N LEU A 42 1.04 -3.21 -5.08
CA LEU A 42 0.48 -3.56 -3.77
C LEU A 42 0.22 -5.07 -3.56
N THR A 43 0.14 -5.86 -4.64
CA THR A 43 -0.11 -7.31 -4.55
C THR A 43 1.15 -8.15 -4.75
N GLN A 44 2.08 -7.71 -5.60
CA GLN A 44 3.25 -8.49 -6.01
C GLN A 44 4.57 -7.71 -5.91
N GLY A 45 4.51 -6.40 -5.66
CA GLY A 45 5.66 -5.52 -5.59
C GLY A 45 5.96 -5.04 -4.17
N VAL A 46 6.34 -3.76 -4.08
CA VAL A 46 6.76 -3.08 -2.84
C VAL A 46 5.72 -3.13 -1.71
N GLY A 47 4.45 -3.32 -2.01
CA GLY A 47 3.38 -3.41 -1.02
C GLY A 47 2.93 -4.85 -0.72
N ALA A 48 3.53 -5.88 -1.31
CA ALA A 48 3.04 -7.25 -1.18
C ALA A 48 2.93 -7.72 0.27
N HIS A 49 3.87 -7.31 1.13
CA HIS A 49 3.94 -7.66 2.55
C HIS A 49 3.04 -6.83 3.47
N LEU A 50 2.40 -5.77 2.96
CA LEU A 50 1.49 -4.95 3.77
C LEU A 50 0.22 -5.73 4.11
N SER A 51 -0.34 -5.44 5.28
CA SER A 51 -1.67 -5.90 5.66
C SER A 51 -2.75 -5.26 4.78
N ASN A 52 -3.93 -5.87 4.73
CA ASN A 52 -5.07 -5.32 4.01
C ASN A 52 -5.50 -3.94 4.55
N GLU A 53 -5.35 -3.70 5.85
CA GLU A 53 -5.68 -2.40 6.44
C GLU A 53 -4.72 -1.30 5.99
N GLU A 54 -3.41 -1.58 5.95
CA GLU A 54 -2.41 -0.64 5.47
C GLU A 54 -2.58 -0.35 3.97
N LYS A 55 -2.87 -1.39 3.18
CA LYS A 55 -3.18 -1.25 1.74
C LYS A 55 -4.41 -0.37 1.54
N ARG A 56 -5.49 -0.60 2.29
CA ARG A 56 -6.72 0.20 2.21
C ARG A 56 -6.46 1.66 2.57
N ALA A 57 -5.79 1.92 3.71
CA ALA A 57 -5.46 3.27 4.13
C ALA A 57 -4.59 3.99 3.07
N HIS A 58 -3.64 3.29 2.45
CA HIS A 58 -2.83 3.85 1.38
C HIS A 58 -3.64 4.18 0.13
N LEU A 59 -4.52 3.28 -0.32
CA LEU A 59 -5.39 3.49 -1.48
C LEU A 59 -6.33 4.70 -1.29
N GLU A 60 -6.93 4.84 -0.10
CA GLU A 60 -7.75 6.00 0.26
C GLU A 60 -6.95 7.31 0.17
N ASP A 61 -5.70 7.32 0.69
CA ASP A 61 -4.84 8.49 0.67
C ASP A 61 -4.44 8.92 -0.75
N ILE A 62 -4.27 7.99 -1.69
CA ILE A 62 -3.99 8.30 -3.10
C ILE A 62 -5.25 8.46 -3.96
N LEU A 63 -6.43 8.52 -3.35
CA LEU A 63 -7.75 8.67 -4.01
C LEU A 63 -8.06 7.53 -5.00
N ARG A 64 -7.75 6.29 -4.61
CA ARG A 64 -8.00 5.05 -5.38
C ARG A 64 -8.64 3.96 -4.54
N ASP A 65 -9.56 4.35 -3.67
CA ASP A 65 -10.37 3.47 -2.84
C ASP A 65 -11.15 2.43 -3.67
N HIS A 66 -11.48 2.74 -4.93
CA HIS A 66 -12.11 1.79 -5.86
C HIS A 66 -11.25 0.55 -6.17
N LEU A 67 -9.94 0.58 -5.91
CA LEU A 67 -9.04 -0.56 -6.12
C LEU A 67 -8.99 -1.53 -4.95
N VAL A 68 -9.65 -1.23 -3.83
CA VAL A 68 -9.59 -2.03 -2.60
C VAL A 68 -9.95 -3.50 -2.86
N GLU A 69 -10.99 -3.79 -3.64
CA GLU A 69 -11.37 -5.17 -3.97
C GLU A 69 -10.34 -5.92 -4.82
N SER A 70 -9.53 -5.20 -5.60
CA SER A 70 -8.46 -5.78 -6.43
C SER A 70 -7.15 -5.98 -5.67
N VAL A 71 -6.96 -5.27 -4.56
CA VAL A 71 -5.70 -5.22 -3.80
C VAL A 71 -5.78 -6.01 -2.49
N CYS A 72 -6.89 -5.89 -1.77
CA CYS A 72 -7.09 -6.57 -0.50
C CYS A 72 -7.57 -8.00 -0.76
N ILE A 73 -6.64 -8.96 -0.64
CA ILE A 73 -6.97 -10.38 -0.73
C ILE A 73 -7.93 -10.77 0.40
N GLN A 74 -8.96 -11.55 0.09
CA GLN A 74 -9.70 -12.23 1.14
C GLN A 74 -8.75 -13.23 1.80
N GLU A 75 -8.56 -13.12 3.12
CA GLU A 75 -7.86 -14.15 3.88
C GLU A 75 -8.68 -15.44 3.75
N ILE A 76 -8.23 -16.35 2.90
CA ILE A 76 -8.78 -17.69 2.84
C ILE A 76 -8.27 -18.38 4.09
N ILE A 77 -9.10 -18.45 5.13
CA ILE A 77 -8.84 -19.32 6.27
C ILE A 77 -8.84 -20.75 5.71
N PRO A 78 -7.73 -21.51 5.82
CA PRO A 78 -7.73 -22.90 5.41
C PRO A 78 -8.81 -23.64 6.21
N PRO A 79 -9.62 -24.52 5.59
CA PRO A 79 -10.55 -25.33 6.36
C PRO A 79 -9.74 -26.13 7.39
N GLU A 80 -10.11 -26.00 8.67
CA GLU A 80 -9.52 -26.78 9.75
C GLU A 80 -9.70 -28.27 9.41
N GLY A 81 -8.58 -28.98 9.27
CA GLY A 81 -8.53 -30.41 9.00
C GLY A 81 -8.67 -31.26 10.24
#